data_AF-X1DQF6-F1
#
_entry.id   AF-X1DQF6-F1
#
_cell.length_a   1.000
_cell.length_b   1.000
_cell.length_c   1.000
_cell.angle_alpha   90.00
_cell.angle_beta   90.00
_cell.angle_gamma   90.00
#
_symmetry.space_group_name_H-M   'P 1'
#
loop_
_entity.id
_entity.type
_entity.pdbx_description
1 polymer ?
#
loop_
_entity_poly.entity_id
_entity_poly.type
_entity_poly.pdbx_seq_one_letter_code
_entity_poly.pdbx_strand_id
1 'polypeptide(L)'
;MGTRKVDTLLACGAKVIVVSPKPTQQLIKMASEGAITLTQRPYRSADLDGTFLVIGATDDESLNQQISNDAAQTNTLCNIADRPEACNFILPSIIQRGDLVITISTSG
;
A
#
# COMPACT_ATOMS: atom_id res chain seq x y z
N MET A 1 9.98 -1.28 -4.09
CA MET A 1 8.59 -0.90 -4.45
C MET A 1 7.84 -0.22 -3.30
N GLY A 2 7.81 -0.81 -2.09
CA GLY A 2 7.01 -0.29 -0.96
C GLY A 2 7.26 1.17 -0.57
N THR A 3 8.51 1.61 -0.45
CA THR A 3 8.83 2.99 -0.01
C THR A 3 8.24 4.07 -0.92
N ARG A 4 8.32 3.90 -2.25
CA ARG A 4 7.74 4.86 -3.21
C ARG A 4 6.23 5.00 -3.03
N LYS A 5 5.53 3.91 -2.72
CA LYS A 5 4.07 3.94 -2.49
C LYS A 5 3.73 4.67 -1.19
N VAL A 6 4.55 4.53 -0.16
CA VAL A 6 4.42 5.29 1.09
C VAL A 6 4.53 6.80 0.83
N ASP A 7 5.54 7.23 0.05
CA ASP A 7 5.72 8.65 -0.31
C ASP A 7 4.46 9.22 -1.01
N THR A 8 3.91 8.48 -1.98
CA THR A 8 2.69 8.90 -2.69
C THR A 8 1.49 9.00 -1.76
N LEU A 9 1.28 8.01 -0.88
CA LEU A 9 0.16 8.03 0.07
C LEU A 9 0.27 9.19 1.07
N LEU A 10 1.48 9.47 1.55
CA LEU A 10 1.73 10.61 2.44
C LEU A 10 1.47 11.94 1.74
N ALA A 11 1.88 12.09 0.48
CA ALA A 11 1.59 13.29 -0.31
C ALA A 11 0.07 13.52 -0.50
N CYS A 12 -0.73 12.45 -0.49
CA CYS A 12 -2.19 12.51 -0.50
C CYS A 12 -2.82 12.74 0.90
N GLY A 13 -2.02 12.92 1.96
CA GLY A 13 -2.51 13.13 3.32
C GLY A 13 -2.99 11.86 4.03
N ALA A 14 -2.62 10.68 3.54
CA ALA A 14 -3.01 9.42 4.16
C ALA A 14 -2.29 9.21 5.51
N LYS A 15 -2.99 8.56 6.45
CA LYS A 15 -2.35 7.98 7.65
C LYS A 15 -1.79 6.61 7.29
N VAL A 16 -0.48 6.51 7.15
CA VAL A 16 0.17 5.30 6.62
C VAL A 16 0.70 4.42 7.75
N ILE A 17 0.30 3.15 7.72
CA ILE A 17 0.86 2.07 8.53
C ILE A 17 1.68 1.16 7.62
N VAL A 18 2.91 0.84 8.01
CA VAL A 18 3.77 -0.09 7.29
C VAL A 18 4.03 -1.31 8.16
N VAL A 19 3.72 -2.50 7.63
CA VAL A 19 4.04 -3.78 8.27
C VAL A 19 5.11 -4.46 7.44
N SER A 20 6.30 -4.65 8.01
CA SER A 20 7.41 -5.32 7.31
C SER A 20 8.43 -5.88 8.30
N PRO A 21 8.88 -7.14 8.15
CA PRO A 21 9.93 -7.70 9.01
C PRO A 21 11.30 -7.03 8.76
N LYS A 22 11.52 -6.50 7.55
CA LYS A 22 12.80 -5.92 7.11
C LYS A 22 12.55 -4.57 6.42
N PRO A 23 12.19 -3.51 7.17
CA PRO A 23 11.94 -2.19 6.60
C PRO A 23 13.25 -1.56 6.09
N THR A 24 13.14 -0.72 5.06
CA THR A 24 14.27 0.06 4.56
C THR A 24 14.66 1.16 5.55
N GLN A 25 15.90 1.64 5.49
CA GLN A 25 16.34 2.75 6.37
C GLN A 25 15.48 4.01 6.23
N GLN A 26 14.98 4.29 5.02
CA GLN A 26 14.08 5.42 4.77
C GLN A 26 12.76 5.28 5.55
N LEU A 27 12.16 4.08 5.59
CA LEU A 27 10.94 3.82 6.36
C LEU A 27 11.18 3.93 7.87
N ILE A 28 12.33 3.44 8.35
CA ILE A 28 12.73 3.58 9.75
C ILE A 28 12.86 5.07 10.12
N LYS A 29 13.51 5.86 9.25
CA LYS A 29 13.64 7.31 9.44
C LYS A 29 12.28 8.01 9.48
N MET A 30 11.41 7.75 8.52
CA MET A 30 10.04 8.30 8.48
C MET A 30 9.24 7.96 9.74
N ALA A 31 9.37 6.73 10.25
CA ALA A 31 8.73 6.33 11.48
C ALA A 31 9.30 7.09 12.70
N SER A 32 10.62 7.28 12.76
CA SER A 32 11.26 8.07 13.83
C SER A 32 10.87 9.55 13.81
N GLU A 33 10.53 10.08 12.64
CA GLU A 33 10.03 11.45 12.45
C GLU A 33 8.51 11.57 12.69
N GLY A 34 7.83 10.45 12.96
CA GLY A 34 6.39 10.40 13.20
C GLY A 34 5.52 10.52 11.93
N ALA A 35 6.13 10.43 10.74
CA ALA A 35 5.41 10.52 9.47
C ALA A 35 4.57 9.26 9.17
N ILE A 36 5.00 8.10 9.66
CA ILE A 36 4.31 6.81 9.50
C ILE A 36 4.32 6.00 10.80
N THR A 37 3.38 5.08 10.92
CA THR A 37 3.47 4.01 11.94
C THR A 37 4.16 2.81 11.33
N LEU A 38 5.27 2.37 11.92
CA LEU A 38 6.02 1.19 11.46
C LEU A 38 5.88 0.02 12.44
N THR A 39 5.43 -1.11 11.93
CA THR A 39 5.30 -2.37 12.66
C THR A 39 6.30 -3.38 12.10
N GLN A 40 7.42 -3.56 12.81
CA GLN A 40 8.52 -4.41 12.35
C GLN A 40 8.29 -5.89 12.67
N ARG A 41 7.40 -6.53 11.91
CA ARG A 41 7.11 -7.98 11.98
C ARG A 41 6.44 -8.47 10.68
N PRO A 42 6.27 -9.79 10.51
CA PRO A 42 5.41 -10.33 9.46
C PRO A 42 3.96 -9.83 9.58
N TYR A 43 3.28 -9.75 8.44
CA TYR A 43 1.86 -9.42 8.32
C TYR A 43 0.97 -10.45 9.04
N ARG A 44 -0.20 -9.99 9.51
CA ARG A 44 -1.28 -10.80 10.08
C ARG A 44 -2.60 -10.28 9.54
N SER A 45 -3.60 -11.15 9.37
CA SER A 45 -4.91 -10.76 8.83
C SER A 45 -5.61 -9.64 9.61
N ALA A 46 -5.41 -9.58 10.93
CA ALA A 46 -5.92 -8.49 11.77
C ALA A 46 -5.32 -7.11 11.46
N ASP A 47 -4.25 -7.02 10.66
CA ASP A 47 -3.68 -5.75 10.22
C ASP A 47 -4.58 -4.97 9.28
N LEU A 48 -5.57 -5.64 8.67
CA LEU A 48 -6.56 -5.00 7.80
C LEU A 48 -7.76 -4.45 8.55
N ASP A 49 -7.91 -4.75 9.84
CA ASP A 49 -9.07 -4.33 10.61
C ASP A 49 -9.17 -2.80 10.66
N GLY A 50 -10.26 -2.26 10.10
CA GLY A 50 -10.48 -0.82 10.02
C GLY A 50 -9.60 -0.07 9.01
N THR A 51 -8.92 -0.79 8.11
CA THR A 51 -8.15 -0.17 7.03
C THR A 51 -9.02 0.16 5.83
N PHE A 52 -8.73 1.29 5.17
CA PHE A 52 -9.46 1.71 3.97
C PHE A 52 -8.85 1.13 2.68
N LEU A 53 -7.52 1.06 2.64
CA LEU A 53 -6.72 0.65 1.49
C LEU A 53 -5.51 -0.14 1.99
N VAL A 54 -5.26 -1.29 1.38
CA VAL A 54 -4.03 -2.06 1.52
C VAL A 54 -3.27 -2.09 0.21
N ILE A 55 -1.94 -2.01 0.32
CA ILE A 55 -1.04 -2.27 -0.79
C ILE A 55 -0.06 -3.39 -0.43
N GLY A 56 -0.19 -4.53 -1.11
CA GLY A 56 0.81 -5.61 -1.08
C GLY A 56 2.00 -5.23 -1.96
N ALA A 57 3.18 -5.10 -1.36
CA ALA A 57 4.42 -4.76 -2.07
C ALA A 57 5.58 -5.67 -1.61
N THR A 58 5.32 -6.98 -1.60
CA THR A 58 6.24 -8.05 -1.20
C THR A 58 6.52 -8.98 -2.38
N ASP A 59 7.68 -9.63 -2.36
CA ASP A 59 8.09 -10.64 -3.35
C ASP A 59 7.54 -12.05 -3.01
N ASP A 60 6.82 -12.18 -1.89
CA ASP A 60 6.17 -13.42 -1.45
C ASP A 60 4.74 -13.53 -2.00
N GLU A 61 4.56 -14.41 -2.97
CA GLU A 61 3.27 -14.66 -3.64
C GLU A 61 2.20 -15.19 -2.67
N SER A 62 2.58 -16.06 -1.74
CA SER A 62 1.63 -16.64 -0.79
C SER A 62 1.08 -15.57 0.15
N LEU A 63 1.94 -14.65 0.56
CA LEU A 63 1.56 -13.51 1.37
C LEU A 63 0.69 -12.51 0.58
N ASN A 64 1.02 -12.24 -0.67
CA ASN A 64 0.19 -11.39 -1.54
C ASN A 64 -1.22 -11.96 -1.73
N GLN A 65 -1.34 -13.28 -1.94
CA GLN A 65 -2.64 -13.94 -2.03
C GLN A 65 -3.42 -13.87 -0.71
N GLN A 66 -2.73 -14.06 0.43
CA GLN A 66 -3.34 -13.90 1.74
C GLN A 66 -3.91 -12.48 1.92
N ILE A 67 -3.12 -11.44 1.62
CA ILE A 67 -3.54 -10.04 1.71
C ILE A 67 -4.77 -9.78 0.82
N SER A 68 -4.75 -10.27 -0.42
CA SER A 68 -5.89 -10.14 -1.34
C SER A 68 -7.16 -10.79 -0.79
N ASN A 69 -7.04 -12.00 -0.23
CA ASN A 69 -8.17 -12.71 0.35
C ASN A 69 -8.72 -12.00 1.58
N ASP A 70 -7.84 -11.57 2.49
CA ASP A 70 -8.23 -10.85 3.71
C ASP A 70 -8.91 -9.52 3.37
N ALA A 71 -8.42 -8.81 2.34
CA ALA A 71 -9.03 -7.58 1.86
C ALA A 71 -10.43 -7.80 1.27
N ALA A 72 -10.64 -8.90 0.55
CA ALA A 72 -11.95 -9.28 0.04
C ALA A 72 -12.96 -9.57 1.16
N GLN A 73 -12.53 -10.19 2.26
CA GLN A 73 -13.39 -10.46 3.43
C GLN A 73 -13.77 -9.20 4.21
N THR A 74 -12.88 -8.19 4.22
CA THR A 74 -13.06 -6.94 4.97
C THR A 74 -13.61 -5.79 4.13
N ASN A 75 -13.85 -6.01 2.82
CA ASN A 75 -14.21 -4.98 1.84
C ASN A 75 -13.19 -3.83 1.76
N THR A 76 -11.91 -4.16 2.00
CA THR A 76 -10.79 -3.21 1.91
C THR A 76 -10.35 -3.07 0.45
N LEU A 77 -10.05 -1.86 0.00
CA LEU A 77 -9.42 -1.66 -1.32
C LEU A 77 -8.03 -2.29 -1.31
N CYS A 78 -7.73 -3.10 -2.32
CA CYS A 78 -6.51 -3.90 -2.38
C CYS A 78 -5.79 -3.67 -3.71
N ASN A 79 -4.53 -3.28 -3.60
CA ASN A 79 -3.59 -3.23 -4.73
C ASN A 79 -2.35 -4.08 -4.43
N ILE A 80 -2.20 -5.21 -5.12
CA ILE A 80 -0.97 -5.99 -5.11
C ILE A 80 -0.06 -5.50 -6.24
N ALA A 81 1.16 -5.09 -5.88
CA ALA A 81 2.14 -4.63 -6.85
C ALA A 81 2.46 -5.72 -7.88
N ASP A 82 2.52 -5.33 -9.15
CA ASP A 82 2.86 -6.20 -10.29
C ASP A 82 1.91 -7.40 -10.49
N ARG A 83 0.73 -7.41 -9.85
CA ARG A 83 -0.30 -8.48 -9.93
C ARG A 83 -1.72 -7.92 -10.09
N PRO A 84 -2.08 -7.43 -11.29
CA PRO A 84 -3.41 -6.86 -11.54
C PRO A 84 -4.57 -7.80 -11.20
N GLU A 85 -4.39 -9.11 -11.41
CA GLU A 85 -5.38 -10.16 -11.15
C GLU A 85 -5.72 -10.37 -9.67
N ALA A 86 -4.81 -9.98 -8.77
CA ALA A 86 -4.98 -10.05 -7.32
C ALA A 86 -5.43 -8.69 -6.72
N CYS A 87 -5.77 -7.72 -7.57
CA CYS A 87 -6.24 -6.41 -7.14
C CYS A 87 -7.77 -6.31 -7.30
N ASN A 88 -8.45 -5.68 -6.34
CA ASN A 88 -9.82 -5.19 -6.54
C ASN A 88 -9.85 -3.68 -6.87
N PHE A 89 -8.68 -3.04 -6.89
CA PHE A 89 -8.47 -1.63 -7.18
C PHE A 89 -7.18 -1.42 -8.02
N ILE A 90 -7.30 -0.63 -9.08
CA ILE A 90 -6.18 -0.30 -9.97
C ILE A 90 -5.71 1.13 -9.68
N LEU A 91 -4.38 1.30 -9.53
CA LEU A 91 -3.75 2.61 -9.48
C LEU A 91 -3.52 3.12 -10.92
N PRO A 92 -4.22 4.18 -11.37
CA PRO A 92 -3.99 4.76 -12.68
C PRO A 92 -2.66 5.51 -12.73
N SER A 93 -2.19 5.83 -13.94
CA SER A 93 -1.11 6.82 -14.10
C SER A 93 -1.64 8.21 -13.75
N ILE A 94 -0.84 9.00 -13.02
CA ILE A 94 -1.24 10.34 -12.54
C ILE A 94 -0.30 11.39 -13.12
N ILE A 95 -0.87 12.43 -13.74
CA ILE A 95 -0.17 13.65 -14.11
C ILE A 95 -0.77 14.79 -13.28
N GLN A 96 0.07 15.49 -12.52
CA GLN A 96 -0.35 16.61 -11.70
C GLN A 96 0.40 17.90 -12.09
N ARG A 97 -0.35 18.99 -12.29
CA ARG A 97 0.18 20.34 -12.54
C ARG A 97 -0.59 21.36 -11.69
N GLY A 98 -0.03 21.71 -10.54
CA GLY A 98 -0.73 22.52 -9.53
C GLY A 98 -2.00 21.80 -9.08
N ASP A 99 -3.14 22.48 -9.24
CA ASP A 99 -4.46 21.94 -8.88
C ASP A 99 -5.06 21.02 -9.95
N LEU A 100 -4.46 20.95 -11.15
CA LEU A 100 -4.93 20.06 -12.20
C LEU A 100 -4.39 18.65 -11.98
N VAL A 101 -5.30 17.68 -11.83
CA VAL A 101 -5.00 16.24 -11.76
C VAL A 101 -5.64 15.53 -12.94
N ILE A 102 -4.83 14.81 -13.72
CA ILE A 102 -5.27 13.93 -14.81
C ILE A 102 -4.88 12.51 -14.44
N THR A 103 -5.83 11.59 -14.46
CA THR A 103 -5.57 10.16 -14.32
C THR A 103 -5.84 9.44 -15.64
N ILE A 104 -4.94 8.53 -16.02
CA ILE A 104 -5.03 7.73 -17.25
C ILE A 104 -4.98 6.26 -16.84
N SER A 105 -5.97 5.49 -17.27
CA SER A 105 -6.02 4.03 -17.10
C SER A 105 -6.38 3.38 -18.42
N THR A 106 -5.66 2.31 -18.77
CA THR A 106 -5.97 1.41 -19.89
C THR A 106 -6.75 0.18 -19.46
N SER A 107 -7.24 0.15 -18.21
CA SER A 107 -7.87 -1.01 -17.55
C SER A 107 -6.91 -2.20 -17.32
N GLY A 108 -5.60 -1.94 -17.39
CA GLY A 108 -4.55 -2.97 -17.48
C GLY A 108 -3.90 -2.90 -18.84
#